data_AF-A2DYB8-F1
#
_entry.id   AF-A2DYB8-F1
#
_cell.length_a   1.000
_cell.length_b   1.000
_cell.length_c   1.000
_cell.angle_alpha   90.00
_cell.angle_beta   90.00
_cell.angle_gamma   90.00
#
_symmetry.space_group_name_H-M   'P 1'
#
loop_
_entity.id
_entity.type
_entity.pdbx_description
1 polymer ?
#
loop_
_entity_poly.entity_id
_entity_poly.type
_entity_poly.pdbx_seq_one_letter_code
_entity_poly.pdbx_strand_id
1 'polypeptide(L)'
;MTSLETLAKELQLPKDVANYVTFIPQGNSDNGSPLVIPASKIEKIYTQQLGRLTTFYHYNLVAKPIRKKRLTPYYNMLRGEANLLYHQLLFLEEKIYKSLKKKHQESLRMLSSIIEFLSENKPKNNGFFLYIDDSRLFSDLLEESPKSRKLNIAYRLISAKLDKLLSKRISFEEAKSKLSAIIQKQSKLVDSVSMNTPLTSLQSDFEELIMAEVLPFADLVSKVIDSFYMGNSDVFISTIIELVSNILEFLRISYPNSESAVSFLLYRFIFSEVYPTNKYFIVDPDANETPKLWNLFKIEELYLPLEYFPKCDLHKFPFEVFRLDPYYIMPISKFEDIMFYTNPFDIIGVVCDTITEIEKCASHYDSNQTLVFPFEVTFGLFLAVVFSSNVTNIFNLADFVDFYTPRSGLSSKFEYAKAKIVAAAAHIQELIYAKQNPENNK
;
A
#
# COMPACT_ATOMS: atom_id res chain seq x y z
N MET A 1 -60.64 4.10 19.66
CA MET A 1 -59.25 4.59 19.59
C MET A 1 -58.57 3.89 18.44
N THR A 2 -58.40 4.58 17.31
CA THR A 2 -57.48 4.15 16.25
C THR A 2 -56.09 4.03 16.87
N SER A 3 -55.36 2.95 16.63
CA SER A 3 -54.00 2.83 17.16
C SER A 3 -53.12 3.93 16.57
N LEU A 4 -52.16 4.41 17.36
CA LEU A 4 -51.17 5.42 16.97
C LEU A 4 -50.48 5.05 15.64
N GLU A 5 -50.32 3.75 15.38
CA GLU A 5 -49.77 3.20 14.14
C GLU A 5 -50.68 3.40 12.92
N THR A 6 -52.00 3.32 13.08
CA THR A 6 -52.95 3.57 11.99
C THR A 6 -52.94 5.04 11.60
N LEU A 7 -52.96 5.94 12.60
CA LEU A 7 -52.86 7.39 12.35
C LEU A 7 -51.51 7.78 11.75
N ALA A 8 -50.41 7.15 12.20
CA ALA A 8 -49.09 7.38 11.63
C ALA A 8 -49.00 6.92 10.15
N LYS A 9 -49.65 5.80 9.80
CA LYS A 9 -49.75 5.33 8.40
C LYS A 9 -50.62 6.24 7.54
N GLU A 10 -51.76 6.68 8.06
CA GLU A 10 -52.67 7.60 7.36
C GLU A 10 -51.99 8.94 7.05
N LEU A 11 -51.17 9.44 7.98
CA LEU A 11 -50.41 10.67 7.82
C LEU A 11 -49.08 10.48 7.08
N GLN A 12 -48.75 9.26 6.65
CA GLN A 12 -47.47 8.94 6.01
C GLN A 12 -46.25 9.42 6.82
N LEU A 13 -46.35 9.38 8.15
CA LEU A 13 -45.25 9.77 9.04
C LEU A 13 -44.01 8.92 8.73
N PRO A 14 -42.83 9.53 8.51
CA PRO A 14 -41.61 8.76 8.32
C PRO A 14 -41.40 7.87 9.56
N LYS A 15 -41.07 6.59 9.35
CA LYS A 15 -40.96 5.58 10.43
C LYS A 15 -40.06 6.05 11.57
N ASP A 16 -39.01 6.78 11.26
CA ASP A 16 -38.03 7.27 12.22
C ASP A 16 -38.60 8.41 13.11
N VAL A 17 -39.64 9.10 12.65
CA VAL A 17 -40.27 10.24 13.35
C VAL A 17 -41.27 9.78 14.40
N ALA A 18 -41.90 8.62 14.19
CA ALA A 18 -42.92 8.08 15.09
C ALA A 18 -42.43 7.92 16.55
N ASN A 19 -41.12 7.69 16.74
CA ASN A 19 -40.51 7.56 18.06
C ASN A 19 -40.46 8.85 18.89
N TYR A 20 -40.69 10.01 18.25
CA TYR A 20 -40.57 11.33 18.86
C TYR A 20 -41.91 12.07 18.93
N VAL A 21 -42.97 11.52 18.35
CA VAL A 21 -44.25 12.20 18.19
C VAL A 21 -45.27 11.69 19.19
N THR A 22 -45.91 12.61 19.91
CA THR A 22 -47.09 12.38 20.72
C THR A 22 -48.29 13.08 20.09
N PHE A 23 -49.38 12.35 19.87
CA PHE A 23 -50.63 12.92 19.36
C PHE A 23 -51.45 13.51 20.50
N ILE A 24 -51.79 14.78 20.40
CA ILE A 24 -52.63 15.50 21.36
C ILE A 24 -53.94 15.88 20.66
N PRO A 25 -55.09 15.29 21.01
CA PRO A 25 -56.36 15.61 20.37
C PRO A 25 -56.79 17.06 20.66
N GLN A 26 -57.41 17.72 19.68
CA GLN A 26 -58.06 19.01 19.88
C GLN A 26 -59.47 18.80 20.42
N GLY A 27 -59.92 19.65 21.35
CA GLY A 27 -61.29 19.61 21.84
C GLY A 27 -61.71 20.95 22.44
N ASN A 28 -63.02 21.10 22.65
CA ASN A 28 -63.57 22.18 23.45
C ASN A 28 -63.54 21.77 24.93
N SER A 29 -63.14 22.68 25.81
CA SER A 29 -62.94 22.42 27.25
C SER A 29 -64.20 22.04 28.02
N ASP A 30 -65.37 22.03 27.37
CA ASP A 30 -66.68 21.97 28.02
C ASP A 30 -67.00 20.59 28.63
N ASN A 31 -66.23 19.54 28.30
CA ASN A 31 -66.50 18.17 28.77
C ASN A 31 -65.59 17.67 29.91
N GLY A 32 -64.89 18.55 30.64
CA GLY A 32 -64.19 18.17 31.88
C GLY A 32 -63.03 17.16 31.73
N SER A 33 -62.60 16.84 30.50
CA SER A 33 -61.45 15.97 30.26
C SER A 33 -60.14 16.75 30.49
N PRO A 34 -59.25 16.31 31.41
CA PRO A 34 -58.09 17.07 31.87
C PRO A 34 -56.95 17.26 30.83
N LEU A 35 -57.14 16.86 29.57
CA LEU A 35 -56.11 16.85 28.52
C LEU A 35 -56.44 17.73 27.30
N VAL A 36 -57.53 18.48 27.34
CA VAL A 36 -57.95 19.30 26.20
C VAL A 36 -57.25 20.67 26.24
N ILE A 37 -56.31 20.89 25.30
CA ILE A 37 -55.60 22.17 25.17
C ILE A 37 -56.40 23.12 24.26
N PRO A 38 -56.64 24.38 24.65
CA PRO A 38 -57.32 25.35 23.79
C PRO A 38 -56.59 25.56 22.46
N ALA A 39 -57.34 25.71 21.36
CA ALA A 39 -56.78 25.86 20.00
C ALA A 39 -55.75 27.00 19.87
N SER A 40 -55.97 28.13 20.55
CA SER A 40 -55.03 29.27 20.58
C SER A 40 -53.71 28.92 21.27
N LYS A 41 -53.74 28.09 22.30
CA LYS A 41 -52.55 27.59 23.01
C LYS A 41 -51.82 26.55 22.14
N ILE A 42 -52.56 25.73 21.39
CA ILE A 42 -51.98 24.77 20.43
C ILE A 42 -51.22 25.49 19.32
N GLU A 43 -51.79 26.53 18.70
CA GLU A 43 -51.12 27.29 17.63
C GLU A 43 -49.82 27.94 18.13
N LYS A 44 -49.81 28.44 19.36
CA LYS A 44 -48.60 28.97 20.01
C LYS A 44 -47.55 27.87 20.25
N ILE A 45 -47.93 26.72 20.81
CA ILE A 45 -47.01 25.60 21.06
C ILE A 45 -46.42 25.08 19.74
N TYR A 46 -47.26 24.91 18.71
CA TYR A 46 -46.85 24.49 17.38
C TYR A 46 -45.81 25.45 16.77
N THR A 47 -46.10 26.76 16.79
CA THR A 47 -45.19 27.78 16.25
C THR A 47 -43.85 27.80 17.00
N GLN A 48 -43.89 27.65 18.33
CA GLN A 48 -42.68 27.55 19.14
C GLN A 48 -41.87 26.29 18.85
N GLN A 49 -42.53 25.15 18.66
CA GLN A 49 -41.86 23.88 18.33
C GLN A 49 -41.24 23.94 16.93
N LEU A 50 -41.98 24.38 15.92
CA LEU A 50 -41.45 24.58 14.57
C LEU A 50 -40.26 25.54 14.57
N GLY A 51 -40.36 26.64 15.32
CA GLY A 51 -39.26 27.60 15.52
C GLY A 51 -38.02 26.96 16.14
N ARG A 52 -38.17 26.13 17.19
CA ARG A 52 -37.06 25.40 17.82
C ARG A 52 -36.40 24.41 16.87
N LEU A 53 -37.18 23.60 16.16
CA LEU A 53 -36.68 22.63 15.18
C LEU A 53 -35.93 23.31 14.05
N THR A 54 -36.49 24.39 13.49
CA THR A 54 -35.88 25.19 12.42
C THR A 54 -34.59 25.85 12.88
N THR A 55 -34.58 26.42 14.09
CA THR A 55 -33.38 27.00 14.71
C THR A 55 -32.30 25.94 14.88
N PHE A 56 -32.64 24.77 15.41
CA PHE A 56 -31.68 23.69 15.59
C PHE A 56 -31.11 23.20 14.25
N TYR A 57 -31.98 23.01 13.25
CA TYR A 57 -31.57 22.62 11.90
C TYR A 57 -30.52 23.59 11.32
N HIS A 58 -30.82 24.88 11.31
CA HIS A 58 -29.92 25.86 10.70
C HIS A 58 -28.64 26.08 11.52
N TYR A 59 -28.74 26.23 12.85
CA TYR A 59 -27.59 26.64 13.67
C TYR A 59 -26.74 25.48 14.22
N ASN A 60 -27.28 24.27 14.32
CA ASN A 60 -26.53 23.11 14.84
C ASN A 60 -26.19 22.06 13.80
N LEU A 61 -26.99 21.92 12.73
CA LEU A 61 -26.68 20.98 11.66
C LEU A 61 -26.06 21.70 10.46
N VAL A 62 -26.79 22.62 9.82
CA VAL A 62 -26.34 23.28 8.59
C VAL A 62 -25.10 24.16 8.83
N ALA A 63 -25.12 25.00 9.86
CA ALA A 63 -24.01 25.90 10.17
C ALA A 63 -22.74 25.19 10.69
N LYS A 64 -22.86 23.94 11.14
CA LYS A 64 -21.77 23.15 11.73
C LYS A 64 -21.53 21.85 10.93
N PRO A 65 -21.10 21.94 9.66
CA PRO A 65 -20.83 20.76 8.87
C PRO A 65 -19.68 19.96 9.49
N ILE A 66 -19.76 18.63 9.37
CA ILE A 66 -18.66 17.75 9.77
C ILE A 66 -17.43 18.05 8.90
N ARG A 67 -16.38 18.57 9.53
CA ARG A 67 -15.08 18.80 8.90
C ARG A 67 -14.14 17.64 9.21
N LYS A 68 -13.31 17.27 8.23
CA LYS A 68 -12.21 16.33 8.46
C LYS A 68 -11.22 16.98 9.43
N LYS A 69 -11.09 16.41 10.62
CA LYS A 69 -10.09 16.80 11.61
C LYS A 69 -8.97 15.77 11.56
N ARG A 70 -7.73 16.24 11.44
CA ARG A 70 -6.55 15.41 11.65
C ARG A 70 -6.27 15.41 13.15
N LEU A 71 -6.33 14.23 13.78
CA LEU A 71 -6.08 14.05 15.21
C LEU A 71 -4.66 13.54 15.47
N THR A 72 -4.11 12.80 14.51
CA THR A 72 -2.80 12.19 14.55
C THR A 72 -1.75 13.24 14.16
N PRO A 73 -0.78 13.53 15.05
CA PRO A 73 0.33 14.43 14.75
C PRO A 73 1.06 14.00 13.47
N TYR A 74 1.66 14.96 12.78
CA TYR A 74 2.55 14.62 11.68
C TYR A 74 3.86 14.09 12.25
N TYR A 75 4.12 12.81 12.03
CA TYR A 75 5.41 12.22 12.37
C TYR A 75 6.22 12.12 11.09
N ASN A 76 7.36 12.79 11.07
CA ASN A 76 8.38 12.60 10.04
C ASN A 76 9.13 11.31 10.38
N MET A 77 9.37 10.47 9.38
CA MET A 77 10.30 9.34 9.49
C MET A 77 9.93 8.27 10.53
N LEU A 78 8.65 7.87 10.61
CA LEU A 78 8.31 6.63 11.30
C LEU A 78 8.79 5.42 10.48
N ARG A 79 9.23 4.37 11.18
CA ARG A 79 9.69 3.10 10.59
C ARG A 79 8.99 1.92 11.27
N GLY A 80 9.06 0.75 10.63
CA GLY A 80 8.55 -0.52 11.17
C GLY A 80 7.11 -0.49 11.71
N GLU A 81 6.93 -1.04 12.91
CA GLU A 81 5.63 -1.14 13.58
C GLU A 81 5.00 0.25 13.84
N ALA A 82 5.80 1.25 14.20
CA ALA A 82 5.31 2.60 14.46
C ALA A 82 4.69 3.23 13.19
N ASN A 83 5.32 3.02 12.03
CA ASN A 83 4.78 3.51 10.75
C ASN A 83 3.45 2.82 10.40
N LEU A 84 3.37 1.51 10.59
CA LEU A 84 2.13 0.77 10.38
C LEU A 84 1.00 1.28 11.28
N LEU A 85 1.25 1.45 12.58
CA LEU A 85 0.26 1.98 13.52
C LEU A 85 -0.17 3.40 13.14
N TYR A 86 0.76 4.24 12.70
CA TYR A 86 0.45 5.57 12.21
C TYR A 86 -0.48 5.55 10.99
N HIS A 87 -0.20 4.70 9.99
CA HIS A 87 -1.11 4.54 8.84
C HIS A 87 -2.47 3.97 9.24
N GLN A 88 -2.52 3.07 10.21
CA GLN A 88 -3.79 2.59 10.78
C GLN A 88 -4.59 3.72 11.44
N LEU A 89 -3.93 4.65 12.16
CA LEU A 89 -4.60 5.83 12.71
C LEU A 89 -5.16 6.72 11.60
N LEU A 90 -4.39 7.04 10.57
CA LEU A 90 -4.87 7.82 9.43
C LEU A 90 -6.06 7.17 8.72
N PHE A 91 -6.03 5.84 8.57
CA PHE A 91 -7.15 5.08 8.03
C PHE A 91 -8.39 5.17 8.93
N LEU A 92 -8.23 5.04 10.24
CA LEU A 92 -9.33 5.16 11.20
C LEU A 92 -9.92 6.56 11.22
N GLU A 93 -9.10 7.62 11.14
CA GLU A 93 -9.59 9.00 11.01
C GLU A 93 -10.49 9.17 9.80
N GLU A 94 -10.08 8.64 8.64
CA GLU A 94 -10.88 8.69 7.42
C GLU A 94 -12.20 7.93 7.58
N LYS A 95 -12.16 6.76 8.23
CA LYS A 95 -13.38 5.97 8.52
C LYS A 95 -14.31 6.67 9.51
N ILE A 96 -13.77 7.29 10.56
CA ILE A 96 -14.51 8.08 11.55
C ILE A 96 -15.18 9.27 10.85
N TYR A 97 -14.42 10.02 10.05
CA TYR A 97 -14.93 11.15 9.28
C TYR A 97 -16.08 10.74 8.36
N LYS A 98 -15.91 9.66 7.56
CA LYS A 98 -16.97 9.14 6.69
C LYS A 98 -18.22 8.72 7.49
N SER A 99 -18.03 8.08 8.64
CA SER A 99 -19.13 7.64 9.52
C SER A 99 -19.90 8.84 10.10
N LEU A 100 -19.19 9.84 10.61
CA LEU A 100 -19.79 11.07 11.14
C LEU A 100 -20.50 11.87 10.04
N LYS A 101 -19.89 12.00 8.86
CA LYS A 101 -20.50 12.69 7.72
C LYS A 101 -21.80 12.00 7.28
N LYS A 102 -21.81 10.67 7.20
CA LYS A 102 -23.00 9.89 6.87
C LYS A 102 -24.11 10.11 7.90
N LYS A 103 -23.82 9.95 9.19
CA LYS A 103 -24.80 10.19 10.27
C LYS A 103 -25.32 11.64 10.25
N HIS A 104 -24.45 12.62 10.02
CA HIS A 104 -24.86 14.03 9.92
C HIS A 104 -25.79 14.28 8.73
N GLN A 105 -25.55 13.66 7.57
CA GLN A 105 -26.45 13.73 6.43
C GLN A 105 -27.80 13.05 6.71
N GLU A 106 -27.80 11.92 7.42
CA GLU A 106 -29.03 11.26 7.89
C GLU A 106 -29.81 12.18 8.85
N SER A 107 -29.12 12.80 9.81
CA SER A 107 -29.72 13.77 10.74
C SER A 107 -30.31 15.00 10.02
N LEU A 108 -29.62 15.53 9.00
CA LEU A 108 -30.13 16.64 8.17
C LEU A 108 -31.40 16.24 7.42
N ARG A 109 -31.40 15.08 6.74
CA ARG A 109 -32.56 14.59 6.00
C ARG A 109 -33.75 14.37 6.92
N MET A 110 -33.52 13.68 8.05
CA MET A 110 -34.57 13.39 9.02
C MET A 110 -35.21 14.67 9.55
N LEU A 111 -34.41 15.64 10.02
CA LEU A 111 -34.96 16.88 10.58
C LEU A 111 -35.62 17.76 9.51
N SER A 112 -35.09 17.79 8.29
CA SER A 112 -35.73 18.48 7.16
C SER A 112 -37.10 17.90 6.86
N SER A 113 -37.22 16.57 6.79
CA SER A 113 -38.51 15.89 6.56
C SER A 113 -39.51 16.14 7.69
N ILE A 114 -39.07 16.21 8.95
CA ILE A 114 -39.93 16.59 10.08
C ILE A 114 -40.47 18.02 9.92
N ILE A 115 -39.60 18.97 9.59
CA ILE A 115 -39.97 20.38 9.44
C ILE A 115 -40.95 20.56 8.29
N GLU A 116 -40.69 19.94 7.15
CA GLU A 116 -41.56 19.95 5.96
C GLU A 116 -42.93 19.35 6.29
N PHE A 117 -42.95 18.15 6.88
CA PHE A 117 -44.17 17.48 7.29
C PHE A 117 -45.02 18.32 8.26
N LEU A 118 -44.39 18.92 9.29
CA LEU A 118 -45.08 19.82 10.21
C LEU A 118 -45.65 21.04 9.49
N SER A 119 -44.91 21.60 8.52
CA SER A 119 -45.31 22.79 7.77
C SER A 119 -46.52 22.55 6.88
N GLU A 120 -46.62 21.36 6.29
CA GLU A 120 -47.76 20.90 5.49
C GLU A 120 -48.98 20.55 6.37
N ASN A 121 -48.75 19.99 7.56
CA ASN A 121 -49.79 19.47 8.46
C ASN A 121 -50.09 20.40 9.65
N LYS A 122 -50.53 21.63 9.36
CA LYS A 122 -50.86 22.61 10.41
C LYS A 122 -52.04 22.13 11.30
N PRO A 123 -52.06 22.48 12.62
CA PRO A 123 -53.06 21.97 13.55
C PRO A 123 -54.52 22.25 13.16
N LYS A 124 -54.78 23.37 12.47
CA LYS A 124 -56.12 23.79 12.06
C LYS A 124 -56.82 22.81 11.10
N ASN A 125 -56.08 21.93 10.45
CA ASN A 125 -56.62 21.08 9.38
C ASN A 125 -57.04 19.69 9.86
N ASN A 126 -56.47 19.20 10.97
CA ASN A 126 -56.46 17.76 11.26
C ASN A 126 -57.15 17.37 12.57
N GLY A 127 -57.64 18.30 13.39
CA GLY A 127 -58.33 17.99 14.66
C GLY A 127 -57.43 17.39 15.76
N PHE A 128 -56.13 17.33 15.53
CA PHE A 128 -55.11 16.94 16.52
C PHE A 128 -53.86 17.82 16.35
N PHE A 129 -53.02 17.81 17.38
CA PHE A 129 -51.72 18.47 17.41
C PHE A 129 -50.63 17.41 17.59
N LEU A 130 -49.59 17.51 16.77
CA LEU A 130 -48.42 16.65 16.86
C LEU A 130 -47.40 17.34 17.76
N TYR A 131 -47.17 16.77 18.94
CA TYR A 131 -46.13 17.23 19.83
C TYR A 131 -44.86 16.40 19.62
N ILE A 132 -43.78 17.06 19.19
CA ILE A 132 -42.45 16.45 19.08
C ILE A 132 -41.66 16.63 20.39
N ASP A 133 -41.14 15.53 20.95
CA ASP A 133 -40.13 15.56 22.00
C ASP A 133 -38.79 16.03 21.40
N ASP A 134 -38.63 17.35 21.34
CA ASP A 134 -37.47 18.01 20.73
C ASP A 134 -36.20 17.73 21.52
N SER A 135 -36.27 17.59 22.84
CA SER A 135 -35.13 17.29 23.70
C SER A 135 -34.53 15.93 23.37
N ARG A 136 -35.39 14.90 23.28
CA ARG A 136 -34.96 13.56 22.90
C ARG A 136 -34.48 13.50 21.45
N LEU A 137 -35.21 14.14 20.52
CA LEU A 137 -34.81 14.20 19.11
C LEU A 137 -33.43 14.85 18.93
N PHE A 138 -33.20 16.00 19.56
CA PHE A 138 -31.91 16.70 19.45
C PHE A 138 -30.76 15.89 20.03
N SER A 139 -30.99 15.18 21.14
CA SER A 139 -30.01 14.25 21.70
C SER A 139 -29.64 13.16 20.69
N ASP A 140 -30.61 12.48 20.09
CA ASP A 140 -30.40 11.36 19.16
C ASP A 140 -29.79 11.79 17.81
N LEU A 141 -30.06 13.03 17.38
CA LEU A 141 -29.48 13.61 16.18
C LEU A 141 -28.00 13.98 16.36
N LEU A 142 -27.59 14.35 17.58
CA LEU A 142 -26.21 14.69 17.95
C LEU A 142 -25.42 13.48 18.45
N GLU A 143 -26.10 12.40 18.82
CA GLU A 143 -25.46 11.20 19.33
C GLU A 143 -24.55 10.56 18.26
N GLU A 144 -23.32 10.26 18.66
CA GLU A 144 -22.41 9.49 17.82
C GLU A 144 -23.00 8.12 17.48
N SER A 145 -22.94 7.75 16.20
CA SER A 145 -23.34 6.40 15.79
C SER A 145 -22.54 5.33 16.56
N PRO A 146 -23.14 4.17 16.87
CA PRO A 146 -22.43 3.05 17.51
C PRO A 146 -21.16 2.65 16.76
N LYS A 147 -21.17 2.80 15.43
CA LYS A 147 -20.00 2.58 14.56
C LYS A 147 -18.90 3.61 14.83
N SER A 148 -19.24 4.90 14.88
CA SER A 148 -18.28 5.97 15.19
C SER A 148 -17.65 5.76 16.57
N ARG A 149 -18.44 5.40 17.58
CA ARG A 149 -17.94 5.07 18.93
C ARG A 149 -16.93 3.93 18.91
N LYS A 150 -17.24 2.82 18.24
CA LYS A 150 -16.32 1.68 18.10
C LYS A 150 -15.00 2.08 17.41
N LEU A 151 -15.09 2.89 16.35
CA LEU A 151 -13.90 3.39 15.64
C LEU A 151 -13.06 4.32 16.52
N ASN A 152 -13.70 5.21 17.30
CA ASN A 152 -13.03 6.09 18.26
C ASN A 152 -12.28 5.30 19.35
N ILE A 153 -12.86 4.20 19.85
CA ILE A 153 -12.20 3.31 20.80
C ILE A 153 -10.96 2.66 20.17
N ALA A 154 -11.10 2.11 18.96
CA ALA A 154 -9.98 1.52 18.23
C ALA A 154 -8.85 2.53 17.98
N TYR A 155 -9.19 3.76 17.59
CA TYR A 155 -8.24 4.85 17.41
C TYR A 155 -7.46 5.12 18.70
N ARG A 156 -8.14 5.24 19.86
CA ARG A 156 -7.48 5.49 21.15
C ARG A 156 -6.53 4.36 21.55
N LEU A 157 -6.90 3.11 21.31
CA LEU A 157 -6.06 1.95 21.62
C LEU A 157 -4.78 1.94 20.77
N ILE A 158 -4.91 2.20 19.47
CA ILE A 158 -3.75 2.26 18.57
C ILE A 158 -2.88 3.47 18.88
N SER A 159 -3.47 4.63 19.19
CA SER A 159 -2.73 5.83 19.58
C SER A 159 -1.91 5.58 20.83
N ALA A 160 -2.50 5.00 21.88
CA ALA A 160 -1.78 4.66 23.11
C ALA A 160 -0.65 3.65 22.87
N LYS A 161 -0.83 2.71 21.94
CA LYS A 161 0.23 1.77 21.53
C LYS A 161 1.37 2.50 20.82
N LEU A 162 1.06 3.40 19.90
CA LEU A 162 2.06 4.22 19.20
C LEU A 162 2.81 5.12 20.20
N ASP A 163 2.12 5.80 21.10
CA ASP A 163 2.74 6.66 22.11
C ASP A 163 3.67 5.87 23.03
N LYS A 164 3.29 4.63 23.41
CA LYS A 164 4.13 3.73 24.18
C LYS A 164 5.40 3.31 23.42
N LEU A 165 5.29 3.08 22.11
CA LEU A 165 6.45 2.74 21.28
C LEU A 165 7.39 3.94 21.14
N LEU A 166 6.85 5.13 20.82
CA LEU A 166 7.64 6.36 20.64
C LEU A 166 8.31 6.84 21.94
N SER A 167 7.70 6.56 23.10
CA SER A 167 8.28 6.90 24.41
C SER A 167 9.30 5.88 24.92
N LYS A 168 9.43 4.72 24.26
CA LYS A 168 10.37 3.69 24.68
C LYS A 168 11.80 4.13 24.37
N ARG A 169 12.49 4.66 25.38
CA ARG A 169 13.92 4.92 25.30
C ARG A 169 14.68 3.60 25.38
N ILE A 170 15.42 3.29 24.32
CA ILE A 170 16.39 2.19 24.33
C ILE A 170 17.72 2.70 24.84
N SER A 171 18.37 1.94 25.72
CA SER A 171 19.73 2.28 26.16
C SER A 171 20.74 1.97 25.05
N PHE A 172 21.91 2.63 25.08
CA PHE A 172 23.00 2.37 24.13
C PHE A 172 23.37 0.88 24.06
N GLU A 173 23.60 0.23 25.21
CA GLU A 173 23.98 -1.18 25.26
C GLU A 173 22.87 -2.12 24.78
N GLU A 174 21.61 -1.81 25.09
CA GLU A 174 20.47 -2.58 24.59
C GLU A 174 20.33 -2.46 23.07
N ALA A 175 20.48 -1.25 22.51
CA ALA A 175 20.43 -1.02 21.06
C ALA A 175 21.57 -1.76 20.35
N LYS A 176 22.80 -1.63 20.87
CA LYS A 176 23.98 -2.33 20.37
C LYS A 176 23.79 -3.84 20.38
N SER A 177 23.35 -4.40 21.51
CA SER A 177 23.13 -5.85 21.65
C SER A 177 22.04 -6.37 20.71
N LYS A 178 20.95 -5.62 20.52
CA LYS A 178 19.88 -6.01 19.60
C LYS A 178 20.32 -5.96 18.14
N LEU A 179 21.05 -4.92 17.75
CA LEU A 179 21.58 -4.79 16.40
C LEU A 179 22.53 -5.96 16.07
N SER A 180 23.43 -6.31 16.99
CA SER A 180 24.29 -7.50 16.83
C SER A 180 23.49 -8.81 16.73
N ALA A 181 22.43 -8.96 17.52
CA ALA A 181 21.58 -10.15 17.47
C ALA A 181 20.81 -10.26 16.15
N ILE A 182 20.37 -9.13 15.58
CA ILE A 182 19.73 -9.09 14.25
C ILE A 182 20.72 -9.54 13.18
N ILE A 183 21.92 -8.95 13.16
CA ILE A 183 22.96 -9.31 12.18
C ILE A 183 23.32 -10.79 12.29
N GLN A 184 23.49 -11.31 13.51
CA GLN A 184 23.78 -12.73 13.73
C GLN A 184 22.65 -13.65 13.24
N LYS A 185 21.38 -13.26 13.42
CA LYS A 185 20.25 -14.04 12.90
C LYS A 185 20.21 -13.98 11.38
N GLN A 186 20.38 -12.80 10.80
CA GLN A 186 20.35 -12.59 9.36
C GLN A 186 21.52 -13.33 8.66
N SER A 187 22.72 -13.36 9.26
CA SER A 187 23.88 -14.06 8.70
C SER A 187 23.69 -15.57 8.59
N LYS A 188 22.85 -16.17 9.45
CA LYS A 188 22.47 -17.59 9.39
C LYS A 188 21.49 -17.91 8.25
N LEU A 189 20.84 -16.89 7.69
CA LEU A 189 19.89 -17.03 6.58
C LEU A 189 20.54 -16.79 5.22
N VAL A 190 21.83 -16.40 5.19
CA VAL A 190 22.57 -16.21 3.95
C VAL A 190 22.78 -17.58 3.30
N ASP A 191 22.27 -17.72 2.08
CA ASP A 191 22.44 -18.93 1.28
C ASP A 191 23.91 -19.13 0.92
N SER A 192 24.47 -20.31 1.19
CA SER A 192 25.90 -20.57 1.04
C SER A 192 26.38 -20.62 -0.41
N VAL A 193 25.46 -20.65 -1.39
CA VAL A 193 25.81 -20.78 -2.80
C VAL A 193 25.66 -19.45 -3.53
N SER A 194 24.53 -18.78 -3.35
CA SER A 194 24.21 -17.49 -3.97
C SER A 194 24.70 -16.30 -3.15
N MET A 195 24.99 -16.49 -1.85
CA MET A 195 25.15 -15.41 -0.87
C MET A 195 23.93 -14.48 -0.77
N ASN A 196 22.79 -14.90 -1.31
CA ASN A 196 21.53 -14.16 -1.19
C ASN A 196 20.99 -14.29 0.24
N THR A 197 20.27 -13.26 0.69
CA THR A 197 19.61 -13.29 1.99
C THR A 197 18.13 -12.99 1.81
N PRO A 198 17.20 -13.80 2.34
CA PRO A 198 15.77 -13.52 2.17
C PRO A 198 15.36 -12.21 2.88
N LEU A 199 14.24 -11.62 2.43
CA LEU A 199 13.58 -10.55 3.15
C LEU A 199 12.95 -11.13 4.42
N THR A 200 13.19 -10.49 5.56
CA THR A 200 12.67 -10.94 6.86
C THR A 200 12.12 -9.77 7.66
N SER A 201 11.37 -10.08 8.72
CA SER A 201 10.93 -9.05 9.68
C SER A 201 12.08 -8.34 10.39
N LEU A 202 13.31 -8.90 10.33
CA LEU A 202 14.49 -8.28 10.93
C LEU A 202 14.91 -6.99 10.21
N GLN A 203 14.48 -6.80 8.96
CA GLN A 203 14.76 -5.59 8.18
C GLN A 203 14.25 -4.34 8.91
N SER A 204 12.99 -4.34 9.37
CA SER A 204 12.41 -3.18 10.05
C SER A 204 13.07 -2.89 11.40
N ASP A 205 13.42 -3.93 12.16
CA ASP A 205 14.13 -3.78 13.43
C ASP A 205 15.56 -3.21 13.20
N PHE A 206 16.21 -3.63 12.11
CA PHE A 206 17.52 -3.11 11.70
C PHE A 206 17.44 -1.62 11.36
N GLU A 207 16.47 -1.22 10.54
CA GLU A 207 16.25 0.17 10.14
C GLU A 207 15.96 1.09 11.32
N GLU A 208 15.14 0.62 12.28
CA GLU A 208 14.86 1.37 13.51
C GLU A 208 16.13 1.58 14.33
N LEU A 209 16.94 0.53 14.51
CA LEU A 209 18.15 0.60 15.32
C LEU A 209 19.26 1.40 14.65
N ILE A 210 19.48 1.23 13.34
CA ILE A 210 20.55 1.94 12.61
C ILE A 210 20.31 3.45 12.60
N MET A 211 19.04 3.87 12.64
CA MET A 211 18.64 5.28 12.72
C MET A 211 18.44 5.79 14.14
N ALA A 212 18.61 4.95 15.17
CA ALA A 212 18.42 5.37 16.55
C ALA A 212 19.52 6.36 16.97
N GLU A 213 19.13 7.50 17.56
CA GLU A 213 20.06 8.57 18.01
C GLU A 213 21.13 8.08 19.00
N VAL A 214 20.86 6.98 19.71
CA VAL A 214 21.83 6.39 20.63
C VAL A 214 23.00 5.72 19.91
N LEU A 215 22.86 5.33 18.63
CA LEU A 215 23.91 4.72 17.83
C LEU A 215 24.54 5.74 16.86
N PRO A 216 25.84 5.60 16.52
CA PRO A 216 26.55 6.61 15.73
C PRO A 216 26.29 6.51 14.21
N PHE A 217 25.27 5.77 13.77
CA PHE A 217 25.09 5.42 12.35
C PHE A 217 24.08 6.30 11.61
N ALA A 218 23.13 6.93 12.31
CA ALA A 218 22.06 7.69 11.67
C ALA A 218 22.58 8.80 10.74
N ASP A 219 23.57 9.57 11.20
CA ASP A 219 24.20 10.63 10.40
C ASP A 219 25.00 10.06 9.23
N LEU A 220 25.65 8.91 9.42
CA LEU A 220 26.43 8.25 8.36
C LEU A 220 25.49 7.75 7.25
N VAL A 221 24.42 7.05 7.62
CA VAL A 221 23.41 6.57 6.67
C VAL A 221 22.76 7.73 5.93
N SER A 222 22.40 8.81 6.64
CA SER A 222 21.81 10.00 6.01
C SER A 222 22.75 10.61 4.97
N LYS A 223 24.05 10.74 5.29
CA LYS A 223 25.06 11.20 4.33
C LYS A 223 25.17 10.28 3.11
N VAL A 224 25.08 8.96 3.29
CA VAL A 224 25.09 8.02 2.17
C VAL A 224 23.87 8.26 1.28
N ILE A 225 22.67 8.34 1.86
CA ILE A 225 21.42 8.63 1.13
C ILE A 225 21.54 9.95 0.36
N ASP A 226 22.04 11.01 1.00
CA ASP A 226 22.24 12.32 0.36
C ASP A 226 23.25 12.26 -0.79
N SER A 227 24.27 11.40 -0.71
CA SER A 227 25.27 11.24 -1.75
C SER A 227 24.74 10.57 -3.02
N PHE A 228 23.59 9.87 -2.96
CA PHE A 228 22.94 9.28 -4.13
C PHE A 228 22.68 10.32 -5.23
N TYR A 229 22.32 11.54 -4.83
CA TYR A 229 22.00 12.64 -5.75
C TYR A 229 23.23 13.29 -6.39
N MET A 230 24.44 12.99 -5.90
CA MET A 230 25.69 13.57 -6.43
C MET A 230 26.17 12.88 -7.73
N GLY A 231 25.51 11.80 -8.15
CA GLY A 231 25.59 11.26 -9.51
C GLY A 231 26.75 10.31 -9.83
N ASN A 232 27.67 10.06 -8.90
CA ASN A 232 28.72 9.05 -9.09
C ASN A 232 28.37 7.75 -8.34
N SER A 233 27.95 6.72 -9.08
CA SER A 233 27.52 5.46 -8.51
C SER A 233 28.66 4.67 -7.85
N ASP A 234 29.89 4.74 -8.37
CA ASP A 234 31.03 4.06 -7.76
C ASP A 234 31.32 4.62 -6.35
N VAL A 235 31.33 5.96 -6.22
CA VAL A 235 31.54 6.63 -4.92
C VAL A 235 30.43 6.28 -3.94
N PHE A 236 29.18 6.29 -4.41
CA PHE A 236 28.02 5.91 -3.60
C PHE A 236 28.15 4.47 -3.07
N ILE A 237 28.48 3.52 -3.94
CA ILE A 237 28.65 2.10 -3.59
C ILE A 237 29.83 1.90 -2.63
N SER A 238 30.97 2.56 -2.87
CA SER A 238 32.11 2.53 -1.94
C SER A 238 31.75 3.05 -0.56
N THR A 239 30.93 4.10 -0.48
CA THR A 239 30.47 4.66 0.81
C THR A 239 29.56 3.69 1.56
N ILE A 240 28.70 2.94 0.85
CA ILE A 240 27.90 1.87 1.47
C ILE A 240 28.81 0.76 2.03
N ILE A 241 29.82 0.33 1.26
CA ILE A 241 30.75 -0.72 1.70
C ILE A 241 31.56 -0.27 2.92
N GLU A 242 32.03 0.98 2.94
CA GLU A 242 32.70 1.56 4.11
C GLU A 242 31.78 1.55 5.34
N LEU A 243 30.51 1.90 5.16
CA LEU A 243 29.51 1.84 6.23
C LEU A 243 29.29 0.41 6.76
N VAL A 244 29.29 -0.61 5.88
CA VAL A 244 29.25 -2.02 6.30
C VAL A 244 30.42 -2.34 7.23
N SER A 245 31.65 -2.00 6.83
CA SER A 245 32.85 -2.23 7.63
C SER A 245 32.80 -1.50 8.97
N ASN A 246 32.39 -0.24 8.98
CA ASN A 246 32.25 0.58 10.18
C ASN A 246 31.26 -0.03 11.19
N ILE A 247 30.12 -0.55 10.71
CA ILE A 247 29.13 -1.21 11.57
C ILE A 247 29.71 -2.48 12.20
N LEU A 248 30.35 -3.34 11.39
CA LEU A 248 30.91 -4.60 11.86
C LEU A 248 32.04 -4.38 12.87
N GLU A 249 32.93 -3.42 12.61
CA GLU A 249 34.02 -3.05 13.52
C GLU A 249 33.47 -2.52 14.86
N PHE A 250 32.53 -1.57 14.81
CA PHE A 250 31.92 -1.00 16.00
C PHE A 250 31.22 -2.04 16.89
N LEU A 251 30.53 -3.00 16.25
CA LEU A 251 29.85 -4.09 16.93
C LEU A 251 30.79 -5.25 17.31
N ARG A 252 32.03 -5.24 16.82
CA ARG A 252 33.03 -6.32 16.96
C ARG A 252 32.49 -7.67 16.48
N ILE A 253 31.82 -7.68 15.34
CA ILE A 253 31.22 -8.88 14.73
C ILE A 253 32.22 -9.50 13.76
N SER A 254 32.42 -10.82 13.89
CA SER A 254 33.32 -11.60 13.02
C SER A 254 32.71 -12.96 12.61
N TYR A 255 31.38 -13.08 12.63
CA TYR A 255 30.70 -14.32 12.23
C TYR A 255 30.76 -14.51 10.70
N PRO A 256 30.72 -15.76 10.20
CA PRO A 256 30.59 -16.02 8.77
C PRO A 256 29.37 -15.31 8.19
N ASN A 257 29.50 -14.81 6.96
CA ASN A 257 28.46 -14.13 6.17
C ASN A 257 27.90 -12.84 6.80
N SER A 258 28.52 -12.31 7.87
CA SER A 258 28.06 -11.07 8.51
C SER A 258 28.17 -9.86 7.57
N GLU A 259 29.23 -9.79 6.76
CA GLU A 259 29.38 -8.77 5.71
C GLU A 259 28.24 -8.81 4.69
N SER A 260 27.91 -9.99 4.15
CA SER A 260 26.78 -10.15 3.24
C SER A 260 25.46 -9.74 3.91
N ALA A 261 25.22 -10.21 5.14
CA ALA A 261 23.99 -9.89 5.87
C ALA A 261 23.81 -8.38 6.07
N VAL A 262 24.86 -7.67 6.53
CA VAL A 262 24.81 -6.21 6.71
C VAL A 262 24.67 -5.50 5.36
N SER A 263 25.35 -5.97 4.32
CA SER A 263 25.24 -5.40 2.98
C SER A 263 23.80 -5.48 2.46
N PHE A 264 23.14 -6.63 2.55
CA PHE A 264 21.73 -6.75 2.14
C PHE A 264 20.79 -5.86 2.95
N LEU A 265 20.95 -5.81 4.27
CA LEU A 265 20.14 -4.98 5.15
C LEU A 265 20.28 -3.48 4.81
N LEU A 266 21.51 -3.02 4.58
CA LEU A 266 21.79 -1.63 4.19
C LEU A 266 21.33 -1.30 2.78
N TYR A 267 21.60 -2.15 1.79
CA TYR A 267 21.15 -1.92 0.41
C TYR A 267 19.63 -1.79 0.36
N ARG A 268 18.90 -2.71 0.99
CA ARG A 268 17.44 -2.63 1.08
C ARG A 268 16.97 -1.33 1.71
N PHE A 269 17.59 -0.93 2.82
CA PHE A 269 17.22 0.29 3.52
C PHE A 269 17.50 1.54 2.66
N ILE A 270 18.74 1.72 2.24
CA ILE A 270 19.18 2.90 1.50
C ILE A 270 18.43 3.03 0.18
N PHE A 271 18.27 1.94 -0.57
CA PHE A 271 17.55 1.99 -1.84
C PHE A 271 16.04 2.19 -1.67
N SER A 272 15.45 1.75 -0.55
CA SER A 272 14.07 2.09 -0.19
C SER A 272 13.89 3.59 0.05
N GLU A 273 14.85 4.24 0.70
CA GLU A 273 14.80 5.68 0.96
C GLU A 273 14.97 6.54 -0.31
N VAL A 274 15.84 6.13 -1.24
CA VAL A 274 16.05 6.87 -2.50
C VAL A 274 15.03 6.49 -3.59
N TYR A 275 14.31 5.38 -3.45
CA TYR A 275 13.34 4.87 -4.43
C TYR A 275 12.38 5.95 -4.98
N PRO A 276 11.74 6.81 -4.15
CA PRO A 276 10.79 7.81 -4.64
C PRO A 276 11.39 8.85 -5.61
N THR A 277 12.71 8.97 -5.64
CA THR A 277 13.45 9.93 -6.47
C THR A 277 14.38 9.26 -7.48
N ASN A 278 14.43 7.93 -7.49
CA ASN A 278 15.36 7.18 -8.31
C ASN A 278 14.90 7.16 -9.78
N LYS A 279 15.69 7.79 -10.65
CA LYS A 279 15.41 7.94 -12.09
C LYS A 279 15.17 6.62 -12.84
N TYR A 280 15.68 5.49 -12.34
CA TYR A 280 15.49 4.19 -12.99
C TYR A 280 14.07 3.63 -12.78
N PHE A 281 13.35 4.12 -11.77
CA PHE A 281 11.99 3.70 -11.44
C PHE A 281 10.93 4.77 -11.76
N ILE A 282 11.35 6.04 -11.89
CA ILE A 282 10.48 7.12 -12.36
C ILE A 282 10.42 7.05 -13.89
N VAL A 283 9.58 6.16 -14.41
CA VAL A 283 9.34 6.01 -15.84
C VAL A 283 8.14 6.87 -16.24
N ASP A 284 8.28 7.59 -17.35
CA ASP A 284 7.15 8.26 -17.99
C ASP A 284 6.10 7.19 -18.38
N PRO A 285 4.84 7.28 -17.93
CA PRO A 285 3.79 6.33 -18.30
C PRO A 285 3.65 6.13 -19.81
N ASP A 286 3.96 7.15 -20.60
CA ASP A 286 3.88 7.12 -22.06
C ASP A 286 5.13 6.49 -22.71
N ALA A 287 6.25 6.35 -21.98
CA ALA A 287 7.47 5.68 -22.45
C ALA A 287 7.42 4.14 -22.31
N ASN A 288 6.33 3.59 -21.78
CA ASN A 288 6.23 2.17 -21.43
C ASN A 288 5.80 1.29 -22.62
N GLU A 289 6.56 1.34 -23.72
CA GLU A 289 6.28 0.58 -24.95
C GLU A 289 6.82 -0.85 -24.94
N THR A 290 7.56 -1.25 -23.91
CA THR A 290 8.31 -2.52 -23.87
C THR A 290 7.45 -3.77 -24.15
N PRO A 291 6.22 -3.94 -23.60
CA PRO A 291 5.36 -5.07 -23.99
C PRO A 291 4.92 -5.06 -25.46
N LYS A 292 4.83 -3.87 -26.08
CA LYS A 292 4.56 -3.76 -27.53
C LYS A 292 5.79 -4.15 -28.34
N LEU A 293 6.99 -3.87 -27.83
CA LEU A 293 8.26 -4.25 -28.46
C LEU A 293 8.46 -5.77 -28.46
N TRP A 294 7.98 -6.48 -27.44
CA TRP A 294 8.02 -7.95 -27.41
C TRP A 294 7.26 -8.60 -28.57
N ASN A 295 6.15 -8.00 -28.98
CA ASN A 295 5.34 -8.47 -30.11
C ASN A 295 5.95 -8.15 -31.49
N LEU A 296 7.18 -7.64 -31.55
CA LEU A 296 7.91 -7.43 -32.81
C LEU A 296 8.72 -8.66 -33.23
N PHE A 297 8.97 -9.60 -32.32
CA PHE A 297 9.92 -10.69 -32.52
C PHE A 297 9.24 -12.04 -32.44
N LYS A 298 9.28 -12.79 -33.54
CA LYS A 298 8.88 -14.19 -33.57
C LYS A 298 10.00 -15.09 -33.06
N ILE A 299 9.67 -16.30 -32.64
CA ILE A 299 10.64 -17.28 -32.12
C ILE A 299 11.78 -17.53 -33.11
N GLU A 300 11.48 -17.63 -34.41
CA GLU A 300 12.47 -17.83 -35.48
C GLU A 300 13.51 -16.70 -35.59
N GLU A 301 13.18 -15.49 -35.13
CA GLU A 301 14.03 -14.30 -35.25
C GLU A 301 15.00 -14.14 -34.07
N LEU A 302 14.85 -14.96 -33.03
CA LEU A 302 15.58 -14.85 -31.76
C LEU A 302 16.72 -15.88 -31.61
N TYR A 303 16.96 -16.72 -32.63
CA TYR A 303 18.02 -17.74 -32.66
C TYR A 303 18.09 -18.60 -31.38
N LEU A 304 16.92 -19.00 -30.88
CA LEU A 304 16.78 -19.66 -29.59
C LEU A 304 17.17 -21.15 -29.66
N PRO A 305 17.61 -21.77 -28.54
CA PRO A 305 18.02 -23.17 -28.52
C PRO A 305 16.78 -24.10 -28.52
N LEU A 306 16.22 -24.33 -29.71
CA LEU A 306 14.94 -25.01 -29.93
C LEU A 306 14.86 -26.45 -29.39
N GLU A 307 16.00 -27.08 -29.12
CA GLU A 307 16.06 -28.42 -28.51
C GLU A 307 15.53 -28.45 -27.06
N TYR A 308 15.45 -27.30 -26.39
CA TYR A 308 14.91 -27.16 -25.03
C TYR A 308 13.53 -26.49 -24.99
N PHE A 309 12.83 -26.42 -26.13
CA PHE A 309 11.55 -25.72 -26.27
C PHE A 309 10.37 -26.69 -26.21
N PRO A 310 9.19 -26.22 -25.76
CA PRO A 310 7.95 -26.92 -26.10
C PRO A 310 7.78 -26.99 -27.61
N LYS A 311 7.22 -28.09 -28.12
CA LYS A 311 6.89 -28.20 -29.55
C LYS A 311 5.91 -27.10 -29.92
N CYS A 312 6.33 -26.19 -30.80
CA CYS A 312 5.58 -25.01 -31.15
C CYS A 312 5.78 -24.62 -32.63
N ASP A 313 4.95 -23.67 -33.08
CA ASP A 313 5.11 -22.99 -34.36
C ASP A 313 6.07 -21.81 -34.18
N LEU A 314 7.19 -21.82 -34.92
CA LEU A 314 8.25 -20.82 -34.80
C LEU A 314 7.83 -19.43 -35.30
N HIS A 315 6.72 -19.33 -36.03
CA HIS A 315 6.15 -18.07 -36.48
C HIS A 315 5.31 -17.34 -35.42
N LYS A 316 5.14 -17.95 -34.23
CA LYS A 316 4.46 -17.34 -33.09
C LYS A 316 5.38 -16.47 -32.26
N PHE A 317 4.78 -15.64 -31.41
CA PHE A 317 5.52 -14.86 -30.43
C PHE A 317 5.92 -15.71 -29.22
N PRO A 318 7.08 -15.45 -28.58
CA PRO A 318 7.50 -16.17 -27.38
C PRO A 318 6.43 -16.22 -26.29
N PHE A 319 5.77 -15.09 -26.01
CA PHE A 319 4.69 -14.97 -25.03
C PHE A 319 3.55 -15.96 -25.27
N GLU A 320 3.13 -16.17 -26.53
CA GLU A 320 2.03 -17.08 -26.88
C GLU A 320 2.38 -18.55 -26.66
N VAL A 321 3.66 -18.89 -26.67
CA VAL A 321 4.15 -20.25 -26.51
C VAL A 321 4.53 -20.53 -25.06
N PHE A 322 5.42 -19.72 -24.49
CA PHE A 322 6.03 -20.01 -23.18
C PHE A 322 5.08 -19.76 -22.01
N ARG A 323 4.14 -18.81 -22.10
CA ARG A 323 3.15 -18.63 -21.02
C ARG A 323 2.10 -19.73 -20.97
N LEU A 324 1.83 -20.39 -22.10
CA LEU A 324 0.91 -21.53 -22.15
C LEU A 324 1.61 -22.83 -21.79
N ASP A 325 2.94 -22.81 -21.71
CA ASP A 325 3.74 -23.97 -21.33
C ASP A 325 3.70 -24.20 -19.80
N PRO A 326 3.36 -25.42 -19.33
CA PRO A 326 3.24 -25.70 -17.91
C PRO A 326 4.56 -25.65 -17.14
N TYR A 327 5.71 -25.71 -17.82
CA TYR A 327 7.03 -25.63 -17.18
C TYR A 327 7.57 -24.21 -17.21
N TYR A 328 7.59 -23.57 -18.39
CA TYR A 328 8.16 -22.22 -18.56
C TYR A 328 7.33 -21.09 -17.95
N ILE A 329 6.06 -21.32 -17.58
CA ILE A 329 5.30 -20.32 -16.81
C ILE A 329 5.96 -19.99 -15.46
N MET A 330 6.68 -20.93 -14.85
CA MET A 330 7.35 -20.73 -13.56
C MET A 330 8.52 -19.72 -13.65
N PRO A 331 9.54 -19.90 -14.53
CA PRO A 331 10.59 -18.90 -14.67
C PRO A 331 10.08 -17.54 -15.14
N ILE A 332 9.02 -17.48 -15.95
CA ILE A 332 8.35 -16.21 -16.31
C ILE A 332 7.79 -15.52 -15.07
N SER A 333 6.99 -16.24 -14.27
CA SER A 333 6.40 -15.68 -13.05
C SER A 333 7.47 -15.19 -12.09
N LYS A 334 8.57 -15.95 -11.91
CA LYS A 334 9.69 -15.52 -11.07
C LYS A 334 10.36 -14.26 -11.62
N PHE A 335 10.62 -14.21 -12.92
CA PHE A 335 11.26 -13.04 -13.51
C PHE A 335 10.41 -11.78 -13.36
N GLU A 336 9.09 -11.89 -13.45
CA GLU A 336 8.16 -10.78 -13.23
C GLU A 336 8.23 -10.19 -11.81
N ASP A 337 8.67 -10.96 -10.81
CA ASP A 337 8.85 -10.47 -9.45
C ASP A 337 9.89 -9.33 -9.37
N ILE A 338 10.78 -9.21 -10.37
CA ILE A 338 11.78 -8.14 -10.47
C ILE A 338 11.17 -6.74 -10.32
N MET A 339 9.91 -6.56 -10.75
CA MET A 339 9.20 -5.28 -10.71
C MET A 339 8.83 -4.84 -9.28
N PHE A 340 8.87 -5.75 -8.31
CA PHE A 340 8.57 -5.46 -6.90
C PHE A 340 9.80 -5.12 -6.06
N TYR A 341 11.01 -5.18 -6.64
CA TYR A 341 12.25 -4.92 -5.93
C TYR A 341 12.83 -3.56 -6.31
N THR A 342 13.28 -2.84 -5.28
CA THR A 342 13.78 -1.46 -5.40
C THR A 342 15.29 -1.35 -5.22
N ASN A 343 15.97 -2.47 -4.97
CA ASN A 343 17.42 -2.53 -4.75
C ASN A 343 18.06 -3.55 -5.71
N PRO A 344 19.32 -3.35 -6.10
CA PRO A 344 19.94 -4.13 -7.17
C PRO A 344 20.31 -5.56 -6.76
N PHE A 345 20.54 -5.83 -5.46
CA PHE A 345 20.83 -7.18 -4.99
C PHE A 345 19.62 -8.10 -5.05
N ASP A 346 18.45 -7.62 -4.63
CA ASP A 346 17.23 -8.43 -4.73
C ASP A 346 16.83 -8.65 -6.20
N ILE A 347 17.04 -7.65 -7.07
CA ILE A 347 16.87 -7.80 -8.52
C ILE A 347 17.78 -8.91 -9.07
N ILE A 348 19.09 -8.90 -8.75
CA ILE A 348 20.00 -9.98 -9.15
C ILE A 348 19.57 -11.32 -8.56
N GLY A 349 19.08 -11.34 -7.31
CA GLY A 349 18.54 -12.52 -6.66
C GLY A 349 17.39 -13.15 -7.44
N VAL A 350 16.45 -12.33 -7.93
CA VAL A 350 15.38 -12.80 -8.82
C VAL A 350 15.94 -13.41 -10.10
N VAL A 351 16.91 -12.75 -10.75
CA VAL A 351 17.52 -13.25 -11.98
C VAL A 351 18.21 -14.61 -11.75
N CYS A 352 18.93 -14.77 -10.63
CA CYS A 352 19.51 -16.05 -10.21
C CYS A 352 18.43 -17.15 -10.09
N ASP A 353 17.31 -16.84 -9.45
CA ASP A 353 16.21 -17.78 -9.25
C ASP A 353 15.51 -18.12 -10.56
N THR A 354 15.34 -17.14 -11.45
CA THR A 354 14.82 -17.33 -12.81
C THR A 354 15.71 -18.27 -13.62
N ILE A 355 17.02 -18.05 -13.63
CA ILE A 355 17.99 -18.91 -14.34
C ILE A 355 17.90 -20.34 -13.81
N THR A 356 17.84 -20.50 -12.48
CA THR A 356 17.73 -21.82 -11.85
C THR A 356 16.45 -22.55 -12.28
N GLU A 357 15.32 -21.85 -12.40
CA GLU A 357 14.10 -22.47 -12.93
C GLU A 357 14.18 -22.75 -14.43
N ILE A 358 14.81 -21.87 -15.22
CA ILE A 358 15.07 -22.12 -16.64
C ILE A 358 15.84 -23.44 -16.83
N GLU A 359 16.90 -23.67 -16.05
CA GLU A 359 17.69 -24.89 -16.14
C GLU A 359 16.85 -26.14 -15.81
N LYS A 360 16.00 -26.07 -14.78
CA LYS A 360 15.07 -27.16 -14.45
C LYS A 360 14.07 -27.43 -15.58
N CYS A 361 13.52 -26.38 -16.20
CA CYS A 361 12.61 -26.49 -17.33
C CYS A 361 13.33 -27.07 -18.57
N ALA A 362 14.54 -26.59 -18.85
CA ALA A 362 15.35 -27.08 -19.96
C ALA A 362 15.63 -28.59 -19.82
N SER A 363 15.94 -29.07 -18.61
CA SER A 363 16.13 -30.50 -18.34
C SER A 363 14.88 -31.35 -18.60
N HIS A 364 13.67 -30.77 -18.56
CA HIS A 364 12.44 -31.49 -18.92
C HIS A 364 12.37 -31.77 -20.43
N TYR A 365 12.80 -30.79 -21.23
CA TYR A 365 12.79 -30.88 -22.69
C TYR A 365 14.04 -31.53 -23.26
N ASP A 366 15.09 -31.63 -22.45
CA ASP A 366 16.36 -32.20 -22.85
C ASP A 366 16.30 -33.73 -23.02
N SER A 367 16.40 -34.16 -24.27
CA SER A 367 16.49 -35.57 -24.63
C SER A 367 17.82 -36.24 -24.21
N ASN A 368 18.87 -35.45 -23.96
CA ASN A 368 20.24 -35.92 -23.72
C ASN A 368 20.63 -36.00 -22.23
N GLN A 369 19.74 -35.63 -21.30
CA GLN A 369 20.00 -35.61 -19.85
C GLN A 369 21.25 -34.82 -19.45
N THR A 370 21.47 -33.69 -20.11
CA THR A 370 22.52 -32.71 -19.84
C THR A 370 22.46 -32.26 -18.39
N LEU A 371 23.57 -32.41 -17.68
CA LEU A 371 23.69 -32.05 -16.27
C LEU A 371 24.01 -30.56 -16.06
N VAL A 372 24.66 -29.93 -17.04
CA VAL A 372 25.09 -28.51 -16.99
C VAL A 372 24.87 -27.88 -18.36
N PHE A 373 24.06 -26.83 -18.41
CA PHE A 373 23.76 -26.13 -19.65
C PHE A 373 24.84 -25.08 -19.98
N PRO A 374 25.27 -24.98 -21.24
CA PRO A 374 26.15 -23.91 -21.70
C PRO A 374 25.56 -22.51 -21.47
N PHE A 375 26.41 -21.49 -21.46
CA PHE A 375 25.98 -20.10 -21.30
C PHE A 375 25.02 -19.68 -22.40
N GLU A 376 25.31 -20.04 -23.65
CA GLU A 376 24.55 -19.70 -24.85
C GLU A 376 23.13 -20.26 -24.77
N VAL A 377 23.00 -21.50 -24.31
CA VAL A 377 21.70 -22.16 -24.10
C VAL A 377 20.89 -21.41 -23.04
N THR A 378 21.46 -21.23 -21.85
CA THR A 378 20.77 -20.55 -20.75
C THR A 378 20.49 -19.08 -21.05
N PHE A 379 21.32 -18.42 -21.86
CA PHE A 379 21.11 -17.04 -22.32
C PHE A 379 19.94 -16.96 -23.31
N GLY A 380 19.90 -17.83 -24.33
CA GLY A 380 18.79 -17.88 -25.27
C GLY A 380 17.46 -18.17 -24.57
N LEU A 381 17.43 -19.14 -23.65
CA LEU A 381 16.24 -19.41 -22.85
C LEU A 381 15.84 -18.26 -21.94
N PHE A 382 16.82 -17.54 -21.37
CA PHE A 382 16.56 -16.34 -20.59
C PHE A 382 15.94 -15.23 -21.45
N LEU A 383 16.41 -15.01 -22.69
CA LEU A 383 15.76 -14.09 -23.63
C LEU A 383 14.31 -14.51 -23.90
N ALA A 384 14.05 -15.79 -24.16
CA ALA A 384 12.69 -16.28 -24.36
C ALA A 384 11.78 -15.97 -23.16
N VAL A 385 12.29 -16.12 -21.94
CA VAL A 385 11.56 -15.75 -20.70
C VAL A 385 11.32 -14.25 -20.62
N VAL A 386 12.32 -13.41 -20.92
CA VAL A 386 12.17 -11.94 -20.94
C VAL A 386 11.09 -11.52 -21.94
N PHE A 387 11.13 -12.01 -23.18
CA PHE A 387 10.13 -11.72 -24.22
C PHE A 387 8.73 -12.25 -23.89
N SER A 388 8.64 -13.22 -22.99
CA SER A 388 7.38 -13.82 -22.53
C SER A 388 6.86 -13.19 -21.22
N SER A 389 7.62 -12.27 -20.64
CA SER A 389 7.29 -11.58 -19.40
C SER A 389 6.56 -10.25 -19.64
N ASN A 390 5.88 -9.77 -18.60
CA ASN A 390 5.28 -8.44 -18.54
C ASN A 390 6.24 -7.38 -17.96
N VAL A 391 7.54 -7.65 -17.88
CA VAL A 391 8.51 -6.69 -17.36
C VAL A 391 8.66 -5.54 -18.35
N THR A 392 8.30 -4.33 -17.90
CA THR A 392 8.16 -3.17 -18.79
C THR A 392 9.38 -2.24 -18.80
N ASN A 393 10.27 -2.35 -17.81
CA ASN A 393 11.39 -1.43 -17.60
C ASN A 393 12.75 -2.15 -17.58
N ILE A 394 12.90 -3.22 -18.37
CA ILE A 394 14.09 -4.08 -18.32
C ILE A 394 15.40 -3.34 -18.57
N PHE A 395 15.43 -2.37 -19.49
CA PHE A 395 16.65 -1.59 -19.78
C PHE A 395 17.08 -0.76 -18.56
N ASN A 396 16.13 -0.06 -17.93
CA ASN A 396 16.40 0.72 -16.73
C ASN A 396 16.83 -0.17 -15.56
N LEU A 397 16.22 -1.35 -15.41
CA LEU A 397 16.60 -2.31 -14.38
C LEU A 397 18.01 -2.86 -14.61
N ALA A 398 18.37 -3.16 -15.87
CA ALA A 398 19.71 -3.62 -16.23
C ALA A 398 20.78 -2.55 -15.94
N ASP A 399 20.54 -1.31 -16.35
CA ASP A 399 21.43 -0.18 -16.04
C ASP A 399 21.53 0.05 -14.54
N PHE A 400 20.40 0.02 -13.83
CA PHE A 400 20.37 0.19 -12.38
C PHE A 400 21.21 -0.88 -11.67
N VAL A 401 21.07 -2.14 -12.07
CA VAL A 401 21.89 -3.24 -11.58
C VAL A 401 23.36 -3.03 -11.92
N ASP A 402 23.67 -2.57 -13.14
CA ASP A 402 25.07 -2.40 -13.55
C ASP A 402 25.78 -1.31 -12.74
N PHE A 403 25.13 -0.14 -12.62
CA PHE A 403 25.70 1.02 -11.95
C PHE A 403 25.74 0.91 -10.43
N TYR A 404 24.78 0.23 -9.81
CA TYR A 404 24.62 0.19 -8.35
C TYR A 404 24.94 -1.15 -7.72
N THR A 405 25.80 -1.94 -8.35
CA THR A 405 26.37 -3.14 -7.73
C THR A 405 27.88 -2.97 -7.62
N PRO A 406 28.52 -3.53 -6.57
CA PRO A 406 29.97 -3.54 -6.48
C PRO A 406 30.59 -4.20 -7.71
N ARG A 407 31.67 -3.61 -8.23
CA ARG A 407 32.42 -4.16 -9.37
C ARG A 407 33.14 -5.47 -9.04
N SER A 408 33.36 -5.74 -7.76
CA SER A 408 34.04 -6.91 -7.23
C SER A 408 33.44 -7.32 -5.88
N GLY A 409 33.62 -8.58 -5.49
CA GLY A 409 33.15 -9.09 -4.20
C GLY A 409 31.72 -9.62 -4.22
N LEU A 410 31.09 -9.71 -5.39
CA LEU A 410 29.86 -10.47 -5.59
C LEU A 410 30.16 -11.96 -5.61
N SER A 411 29.18 -12.79 -5.26
CA SER A 411 29.29 -14.23 -5.46
C SER A 411 29.30 -14.55 -6.96
N SER A 412 29.94 -15.65 -7.38
CA SER A 412 29.98 -16.02 -8.79
C SER A 412 28.59 -16.19 -9.42
N LYS A 413 27.59 -16.60 -8.63
CA LYS A 413 26.19 -16.66 -9.09
C LYS A 413 25.61 -15.27 -9.35
N PHE A 414 25.87 -14.32 -8.46
CA PHE A 414 25.40 -12.94 -8.63
C PHE A 414 26.10 -12.24 -9.80
N GLU A 415 27.41 -12.47 -9.98
CA GLU A 415 28.15 -11.98 -11.16
C GLU A 415 27.57 -12.56 -12.45
N TYR A 416 27.26 -13.86 -12.46
CA TYR A 416 26.65 -14.54 -13.60
C TYR A 416 25.26 -13.97 -13.94
N ALA A 417 24.40 -13.80 -12.93
CA ALA A 417 23.07 -13.23 -13.11
C ALA A 417 23.11 -11.75 -13.53
N LYS A 418 24.00 -10.95 -12.93
CA LYS A 418 24.27 -9.56 -13.35
C LYS A 418 24.66 -9.52 -14.83
N ALA A 419 25.62 -10.35 -15.24
CA ALA A 419 26.07 -10.40 -16.63
C ALA A 419 24.92 -10.77 -17.58
N LYS A 420 24.05 -11.73 -17.20
CA LYS A 420 22.90 -12.12 -18.03
C LYS A 420 21.88 -11.00 -18.23
N ILE A 421 21.46 -10.30 -17.17
CA ILE A 421 20.45 -9.24 -17.32
C ILE A 421 20.99 -8.05 -18.13
N VAL A 422 22.25 -7.68 -17.91
CA VAL A 422 22.92 -6.60 -18.66
C VAL A 422 23.10 -6.99 -20.14
N ALA A 423 23.61 -8.19 -20.41
CA ALA A 423 23.78 -8.67 -21.78
C ALA A 423 22.44 -8.86 -22.51
N ALA A 424 21.40 -9.33 -21.82
CA ALA A 424 20.08 -9.48 -22.40
C ALA A 424 19.48 -8.12 -22.80
N ALA A 425 19.59 -7.12 -21.92
CA ALA A 425 19.13 -5.77 -22.22
C ALA A 425 19.86 -5.17 -23.43
N ALA A 426 21.19 -5.28 -23.49
CA ALA A 426 21.97 -4.80 -24.62
C ALA A 426 21.59 -5.51 -25.93
N HIS A 427 21.51 -6.85 -25.91
CA HIS A 427 21.15 -7.63 -27.09
C HIS A 427 19.74 -7.30 -27.61
N ILE A 428 18.77 -7.13 -26.71
CA ILE A 428 17.41 -6.73 -27.07
C ILE A 428 17.40 -5.34 -27.72
N GLN A 429 18.19 -4.39 -27.21
CA GLN A 429 18.30 -3.06 -27.83
C GLN A 429 18.86 -3.15 -29.26
N GLU A 430 19.87 -3.98 -29.49
CA GLU A 430 20.42 -4.23 -30.83
C GLU A 430 19.37 -4.84 -31.76
N LEU A 431 18.60 -5.83 -31.29
CA LEU A 431 17.50 -6.44 -32.06
C LEU A 431 16.43 -5.41 -32.44
N ILE A 432 16.04 -4.54 -31.50
CA ILE A 432 15.06 -3.47 -31.75
C ILE A 432 15.61 -2.48 -32.78
N TYR A 433 16.85 -2.05 -32.61
CA TYR A 433 17.50 -1.12 -33.54
C TYR A 433 17.57 -1.70 -34.96
N ALA A 434 17.97 -2.96 -35.10
CA ALA A 434 18.03 -3.67 -36.37
C ALA A 434 16.65 -3.80 -37.03
N LYS A 435 15.59 -4.05 -36.25
CA LYS A 435 14.22 -4.17 -36.74
C LYS A 435 13.65 -2.83 -37.21
N GLN A 436 14.00 -1.73 -36.52
CA GLN A 436 13.54 -0.38 -36.86
C GLN A 436 14.34 0.25 -38.02
N ASN A 437 15.59 -0.20 -38.26
CA ASN A 437 16.48 0.34 -39.29
C ASN A 437 16.96 -0.76 -40.26
N PRO A 438 16.07 -1.42 -41.01
CA PRO A 438 16.42 -2.56 -41.86
C PRO A 438 17.39 -2.21 -43.02
N GLU A 439 17.48 -0.93 -43.40
CA GLU A 439 18.35 -0.46 -44.49
C GLU A 439 19.84 -0.42 -44.10
N ASN A 440 20.17 -0.38 -42.81
CA ASN A 440 21.55 -0.36 -42.32
C ASN A 440 22.20 -1.75 -42.20
N ASN A 441 21.43 -2.82 -42.45
CA ASN A 441 21.86 -4.22 -42.33
C ASN A 441 22.03 -4.94 -43.69
N LYS A 442 22.02 -4.19 -44.80
CA LYS A 442 22.43 -4.66 -46.13
C LYS A 442 23.87 -4.22 -46.40
#